data_AF-A0A952VDT0-F1
#
_entry.id   AF-A0A952VDT0-F1
#
_cell.length_a   1.000
_cell.length_b   1.000
_cell.length_c   1.000
_cell.angle_alpha   90.00
_cell.angle_beta   90.00
_cell.angle_gamma   90.00
#
_symmetry.space_group_name_H-M   'P 1'
#
loop_
_entity.id
_entity.type
_entity.pdbx_description
1 polymer ?
#
loop_
_entity_poly.entity_id
_entity_poly.type
_entity_poly.pdbx_seq_one_letter_code
_entity_poly.pdbx_strand_id
1 'polypeptide(L)'
;MIANTGIRIHKKDCVTRKMLFFVLVLCLAPNVFSQSSNSEIVDVHICDLIHQPELYDGKTIRVSAAYRYGFEWSEIFCSRCWSRDKNRIWVSFGDTFENSVSRRNKQLLGIKSTSNEGRTLAVTFHGRFSATSPKDSHASEYSFGFVVEKAEKVRKLFEGSPVPSAFDEKEKKLTAADCKN
;
A
#
# COMPACT_ATOMS: atom_id res chain seq x y z
N MET A 1 47.88 36.61 -20.75
CA MET A 1 48.70 36.41 -19.54
C MET A 1 47.87 35.54 -18.59
N ILE A 2 48.08 34.21 -18.59
CA ILE A 2 48.80 33.43 -17.56
C ILE A 2 48.14 33.65 -16.19
N ALA A 3 47.50 32.69 -15.50
CA ALA A 3 48.04 31.38 -15.15
C ALA A 3 46.93 30.33 -14.86
N ASN A 4 47.30 29.11 -15.24
CA ASN A 4 46.73 27.82 -14.90
C ASN A 4 47.11 27.48 -13.44
N THR A 5 46.21 26.94 -12.62
CA THR A 5 46.60 26.22 -11.39
C THR A 5 45.60 25.08 -11.12
N GLY A 6 46.01 23.87 -11.52
CA GLY A 6 45.41 22.62 -11.07
C GLY A 6 45.97 22.19 -9.71
N ILE A 7 45.21 21.38 -8.98
CA ILE A 7 45.57 20.63 -7.75
C ILE A 7 44.35 19.73 -7.45
N ARG A 8 44.41 18.47 -7.02
CA ARG A 8 45.46 17.45 -6.90
C ARG A 8 44.69 16.17 -6.53
N ILE A 9 44.73 15.14 -7.38
CA ILE A 9 44.04 13.86 -7.14
C ILE A 9 44.84 13.06 -6.10
N HIS A 10 44.23 12.76 -4.95
CA HIS A 10 44.82 11.83 -3.97
C HIS A 10 44.42 10.39 -4.32
N LYS A 11 45.31 9.68 -5.02
CA LYS A 11 45.42 8.22 -4.95
C LYS A 11 46.01 7.86 -3.58
N LYS A 12 45.39 6.92 -2.88
CA LYS A 12 46.02 6.18 -1.77
C LYS A 12 46.07 4.71 -2.12
N ASP A 13 47.18 4.14 -1.72
CA ASP A 13 47.81 3.04 -2.40
C ASP A 13 47.26 1.67 -2.03
N CYS A 14 47.40 0.83 -3.05
CA CYS A 14 47.33 -0.61 -3.06
C CYS A 14 48.25 -1.22 -1.99
N VAL A 15 47.68 -1.96 -1.03
CA VAL A 15 48.44 -2.94 -0.22
C VAL A 15 48.07 -4.32 -0.72
N THR A 16 48.95 -4.85 -1.56
CA THR A 16 48.91 -6.21 -2.10
C THR A 16 49.52 -7.14 -1.06
N ARG A 17 48.70 -7.94 -0.36
CA ARG A 17 49.19 -9.04 0.48
C ARG A 17 48.84 -10.36 -0.18
N LYS A 18 49.83 -10.91 -0.91
CA LYS A 18 49.82 -12.28 -1.46
C LYS A 18 50.31 -13.25 -0.39
N MET A 19 49.46 -14.22 -0.02
CA MET A 19 49.80 -15.60 0.38
C MET A 19 48.44 -16.29 0.63
N LEU A 20 47.84 -16.93 -0.37
CA LEU A 20 48.08 -18.31 -0.80
C LEU A 20 47.93 -19.32 0.35
N PHE A 21 46.68 -19.69 0.64
CA PHE A 21 46.35 -21.03 1.11
C PHE A 21 45.26 -21.60 0.21
N PHE A 22 45.67 -22.56 -0.61
CA PHE A 22 44.83 -23.42 -1.42
C PHE A 22 44.23 -24.47 -0.46
N VAL A 23 42.97 -24.32 -0.09
CA VAL A 23 42.19 -25.42 0.50
C VAL A 23 41.01 -25.67 -0.43
N LEU A 24 41.18 -26.69 -1.26
CA LEU A 24 40.18 -27.24 -2.15
C LEU A 24 39.15 -28.01 -1.30
N VAL A 25 38.19 -27.32 -0.68
CA VAL A 25 37.01 -27.96 -0.09
C VAL A 25 35.98 -28.16 -1.20
N LEU A 26 36.15 -29.25 -1.96
CA LEU A 26 35.03 -29.88 -2.65
C LEU A 26 34.13 -30.48 -1.57
N CYS A 27 32.96 -29.90 -1.33
CA CYS A 27 31.70 -30.65 -1.32
C CYS A 27 30.52 -29.78 -0.88
N LEU A 28 29.45 -29.91 -1.64
CA LEU A 28 28.07 -29.54 -1.33
C LEU A 28 27.78 -28.04 -1.46
N ALA A 29 27.50 -27.66 -2.70
CA ALA A 29 26.64 -26.51 -2.97
C ALA A 29 25.44 -26.58 -2.02
N PRO A 30 25.22 -25.60 -1.13
CA PRO A 30 23.91 -25.44 -0.57
C PRO A 30 23.00 -25.19 -1.76
N ASN A 31 22.07 -26.12 -2.01
CA ASN A 31 20.86 -25.82 -2.74
C ASN A 31 20.29 -24.58 -2.05
N VAL A 32 20.59 -23.40 -2.59
CA VAL A 32 19.83 -22.20 -2.34
C VAL A 32 18.49 -22.51 -2.98
N PHE A 33 17.65 -23.23 -2.23
CA PHE A 33 16.22 -23.24 -2.43
C PHE A 33 15.84 -21.77 -2.36
N SER A 34 15.82 -21.13 -3.52
CA SER A 34 15.01 -19.95 -3.74
C SER A 34 13.59 -20.46 -3.56
N GLN A 35 13.17 -20.55 -2.30
CA GLN A 35 11.80 -20.75 -1.91
C GLN A 35 11.15 -19.47 -2.42
N SER A 36 10.66 -19.52 -3.67
CA SER A 36 9.60 -18.66 -4.12
C SER A 36 8.48 -18.97 -3.14
N SER A 37 8.49 -18.27 -2.01
CA SER A 37 7.39 -18.24 -1.07
C SER A 37 6.31 -17.58 -1.91
N ASN A 38 5.55 -18.42 -2.59
CA ASN A 38 4.24 -18.09 -3.11
C ASN A 38 3.41 -17.85 -1.85
N SER A 39 3.68 -16.74 -1.17
CA SER A 39 3.05 -16.38 0.09
C SER A 39 1.62 -16.15 -0.31
N GLU A 40 0.78 -17.12 0.00
CA GLU A 40 -0.64 -17.08 -0.28
C GLU A 40 -1.17 -15.77 0.32
N ILE A 41 -1.66 -14.88 -0.55
CA ILE A 41 -2.19 -13.59 -0.14
C ILE A 41 -3.46 -13.89 0.66
N VAL A 42 -3.43 -13.54 1.95
CA VAL A 42 -4.52 -13.83 2.87
C VAL A 42 -5.66 -12.85 2.65
N ASP A 43 -6.87 -13.39 2.55
CA ASP A 43 -8.12 -12.63 2.61
C ASP A 43 -8.41 -12.17 4.02
N VAL A 44 -8.50 -10.85 4.22
CA VAL A 44 -8.76 -10.26 5.53
C VAL A 44 -9.97 -9.37 5.46
N HIS A 45 -10.89 -9.58 6.40
CA HIS A 45 -12.05 -8.72 6.57
C HIS A 45 -11.60 -7.38 7.17
N ILE A 46 -12.04 -6.26 6.63
CA ILE A 46 -11.56 -4.93 7.05
C ILE A 46 -11.80 -4.63 8.54
N CYS A 47 -12.87 -5.14 9.14
CA CYS A 47 -13.08 -4.97 10.58
C CYS A 47 -12.04 -5.72 11.44
N ASP A 48 -11.40 -6.76 10.93
CA ASP A 48 -10.33 -7.45 11.65
C ASP A 48 -9.05 -6.61 11.66
N LEU A 49 -8.79 -5.87 10.57
CA LEU A 49 -7.71 -4.87 10.53
C LEU A 49 -7.90 -3.77 11.57
N ILE A 50 -9.16 -3.43 11.86
CA ILE A 50 -9.51 -2.40 12.84
C ILE A 50 -9.42 -2.93 14.28
N HIS A 51 -9.94 -4.13 14.54
CA HIS A 51 -10.00 -4.67 15.90
C HIS A 51 -8.68 -5.33 16.34
N GLN A 52 -7.89 -5.82 15.39
CA GLN A 52 -6.66 -6.58 15.65
C GLN A 52 -5.51 -6.14 14.70
N PRO A 53 -5.19 -4.83 14.61
CA PRO A 53 -4.25 -4.30 13.62
C PRO A 53 -2.86 -4.94 13.71
N GLU A 54 -2.36 -5.20 14.92
CA GLU A 54 -1.05 -5.81 15.17
C GLU A 54 -0.87 -7.19 14.53
N LEU A 55 -1.96 -7.95 14.32
CA LEU A 55 -1.89 -9.24 13.64
C LEU A 55 -1.60 -9.13 12.15
N TYR A 56 -1.80 -7.95 11.56
CA TYR A 56 -1.69 -7.70 10.14
C TYR A 56 -0.61 -6.68 9.78
N ASP A 57 0.06 -6.09 10.77
CA ASP A 57 1.08 -5.08 10.53
C ASP A 57 2.19 -5.59 9.60
N GLY A 58 2.51 -4.78 8.57
CA GLY A 58 3.50 -5.09 7.55
C GLY A 58 3.12 -6.19 6.57
N LYS A 59 1.97 -6.87 6.72
CA LYS A 59 1.55 -7.97 5.83
C LYS A 59 0.96 -7.45 4.54
N THR A 60 1.22 -8.18 3.45
CA THR A 60 0.50 -8.02 2.18
C THR A 60 -0.75 -8.90 2.20
N ILE A 61 -1.92 -8.28 2.05
CA ILE A 61 -3.23 -8.92 2.22
C ILE A 61 -4.19 -8.52 1.09
N ARG A 62 -5.25 -9.32 0.90
CA ARG A 62 -6.41 -8.98 0.08
C ARG A 62 -7.54 -8.51 1.00
N VAL A 63 -8.13 -7.35 0.69
CA VAL A 63 -9.26 -6.79 1.43
C VAL A 63 -10.37 -6.35 0.46
N SER A 64 -11.60 -6.75 0.76
CA SER A 64 -12.81 -6.22 0.13
C SER A 64 -13.46 -5.19 1.05
N ALA A 65 -13.72 -3.99 0.52
CA ALA A 65 -14.21 -2.86 1.32
C ALA A 65 -14.93 -1.81 0.46
N ALA A 66 -15.57 -0.85 1.13
CA ALA A 66 -15.90 0.42 0.52
C ALA A 66 -14.65 1.32 0.51
N TYR A 67 -14.37 1.98 -0.61
CA TYR A 67 -13.31 2.96 -0.77
C TYR A 67 -13.93 4.30 -1.13
N ARG A 68 -13.56 5.35 -0.40
CA ARG A 68 -13.97 6.70 -0.72
C ARG A 68 -12.76 7.62 -0.85
N TYR A 69 -12.81 8.47 -1.86
CA TYR A 69 -11.75 9.45 -2.11
C TYR A 69 -12.35 10.80 -2.46
N GLY A 70 -11.56 11.87 -2.34
CA GLY A 70 -11.93 13.26 -2.67
C GLY A 70 -10.80 14.23 -2.35
N PHE A 71 -11.12 15.51 -2.18
CA PHE A 71 -10.13 16.55 -1.84
C PHE A 71 -9.60 16.34 -0.42
N GLU A 72 -8.37 15.83 -0.27
CA GLU A 72 -7.70 15.55 1.02
C GLU A 72 -8.23 14.34 1.81
N TRP A 73 -8.95 13.41 1.18
CA TRP A 73 -9.22 12.10 1.78
C TRP A 73 -9.14 10.94 0.79
N SER A 74 -8.66 9.82 1.30
CA SER A 74 -8.51 8.56 0.58
C SER A 74 -8.57 7.44 1.62
N GLU A 75 -9.72 6.77 1.76
CA GLU A 75 -9.93 5.81 2.83
C GLU A 75 -10.70 4.57 2.38
N ILE A 76 -10.25 3.39 2.85
CA ILE A 76 -11.09 2.20 2.86
C ILE A 76 -11.82 2.12 4.20
N PHE A 77 -13.07 1.65 4.16
CA PHE A 77 -13.90 1.55 5.35
C PHE A 77 -14.97 0.47 5.21
N CYS A 78 -15.58 0.14 6.35
CA CYS A 78 -16.83 -0.59 6.42
C CYS A 78 -17.79 0.08 7.37
N SER A 79 -19.02 0.35 6.93
CA SER A 79 -20.05 1.03 7.75
C SER A 79 -20.41 0.31 9.05
N ARG A 80 -20.01 -0.97 9.22
CA ARG A 80 -20.25 -1.76 10.45
C ARG A 80 -19.27 -1.46 11.58
N CYS A 81 -18.04 -1.05 11.26
CA CYS A 81 -16.96 -0.88 12.22
C CYS A 81 -16.20 0.44 12.06
N TRP A 82 -16.66 1.30 11.15
CA TRP A 82 -16.11 2.63 10.97
C TRP A 82 -16.45 3.53 12.16
N SER A 83 -15.49 4.35 12.56
CA SER A 83 -15.68 5.41 13.55
C SER A 83 -15.02 6.69 13.03
N ARG A 84 -15.61 7.84 13.38
CA ARG A 84 -15.11 9.14 12.92
C ARG A 84 -13.76 9.48 13.53
N ASP A 85 -13.60 9.16 14.82
CA ASP A 85 -12.46 9.64 15.62
C ASP A 85 -11.37 8.58 15.75
N LYS A 86 -11.63 7.35 15.29
CA LYS A 86 -10.73 6.20 15.47
C LYS A 86 -10.84 5.26 14.28
N ASN A 87 -9.78 4.48 14.09
CA ASN A 87 -9.78 3.30 13.22
C ASN A 87 -9.98 3.60 11.73
N ARG A 88 -9.56 4.79 11.29
CA ARG A 88 -9.59 5.17 9.88
C ARG A 88 -8.34 4.65 9.19
N ILE A 89 -8.52 4.09 7.99
CA ILE A 89 -7.42 3.52 7.20
C ILE A 89 -7.19 4.42 5.99
N TRP A 90 -6.06 5.12 5.96
CA TRP A 90 -5.66 5.89 4.79
C TRP A 90 -5.18 4.98 3.67
N VAL A 91 -5.54 5.31 2.45
CA VAL A 91 -5.15 4.57 1.25
C VAL A 91 -4.17 5.39 0.44
N SER A 92 -3.01 4.79 0.16
CA SER A 92 -2.06 5.26 -0.83
C SER A 92 -1.87 4.20 -1.92
N PHE A 93 -1.33 4.59 -3.07
CA PHE A 93 -1.05 3.70 -4.19
C PHE A 93 0.46 3.54 -4.32
N GLY A 94 0.95 2.29 -4.28
CA GLY A 94 2.37 2.00 -4.42
C GLY A 94 2.87 2.11 -5.86
N ASP A 95 4.19 2.13 -6.05
CA ASP A 95 4.82 2.35 -7.36
C ASP A 95 4.43 1.31 -8.41
N THR A 96 4.14 0.08 -8.00
CA THR A 96 3.75 -1.02 -8.89
C THR A 96 2.29 -0.92 -9.34
N PHE A 97 1.48 -0.07 -8.71
CA PHE A 97 0.04 0.02 -8.94
C PHE A 97 -0.31 0.40 -10.39
N GLU A 98 0.43 1.34 -10.97
CA GLU A 98 0.18 1.79 -12.33
C GLU A 98 0.33 0.64 -13.35
N ASN A 99 1.17 -0.35 -13.09
CA ASN A 99 1.36 -1.45 -14.04
C ASN A 99 0.46 -2.65 -13.77
N SER A 100 -0.17 -2.73 -12.60
CA SER A 100 -0.95 -3.89 -12.15
C SER A 100 -2.47 -3.74 -12.34
N VAL A 101 -2.94 -2.56 -12.72
CA VAL A 101 -4.37 -2.21 -12.73
C VAL A 101 -4.87 -1.80 -14.12
N SER A 102 -6.05 -2.31 -14.49
CA SER A 102 -6.68 -1.98 -15.77
C SER A 102 -6.97 -0.48 -15.90
N ARG A 103 -6.92 0.04 -17.14
CA ARG A 103 -7.25 1.45 -17.43
C ARG A 103 -8.61 1.87 -16.87
N ARG A 104 -9.61 0.98 -16.95
CA ARG A 104 -10.95 1.20 -16.40
C ARG A 104 -10.94 1.39 -14.89
N ASN A 105 -10.24 0.51 -14.16
CA ASN A 105 -10.15 0.59 -12.71
C ASN A 105 -9.44 1.87 -12.26
N LYS A 106 -8.35 2.27 -12.95
CA LYS A 106 -7.66 3.55 -12.68
C LYS A 106 -8.58 4.76 -12.84
N GLN A 107 -9.41 4.77 -13.88
CA GLN A 107 -10.36 5.86 -14.11
C GLN A 107 -11.40 5.95 -12.99
N LEU A 108 -11.91 4.81 -12.52
CA LEU A 108 -12.85 4.78 -11.40
C LEU A 108 -12.21 5.25 -10.09
N LEU A 109 -10.96 4.87 -9.84
CA LEU A 109 -10.20 5.23 -8.63
C LEU A 109 -9.73 6.69 -8.58
N GLY A 110 -9.95 7.47 -9.65
CA GLY A 110 -9.61 8.89 -9.66
C GLY A 110 -8.11 9.23 -9.70
N ILE A 111 -7.23 8.25 -9.94
CA ILE A 111 -5.76 8.40 -9.83
C ILE A 111 -5.16 9.47 -10.77
N LYS A 112 -5.89 9.85 -11.83
CA LYS A 112 -5.50 10.93 -12.76
C LYS A 112 -6.59 11.98 -12.93
N SER A 113 -7.57 11.99 -12.02
CA SER A 113 -8.65 12.95 -12.09
C SER A 113 -8.19 14.26 -11.47
N THR A 114 -8.30 15.36 -12.23
CA THR A 114 -8.16 16.73 -11.72
C THR A 114 -9.47 17.24 -11.11
N SER A 115 -10.52 16.42 -11.10
CA SER A 115 -11.79 16.75 -10.50
C SER A 115 -11.71 16.59 -8.99
N ASN A 116 -12.20 17.59 -8.26
CA ASN A 116 -12.40 17.50 -6.81
C ASN A 116 -13.62 16.64 -6.45
N GLU A 117 -14.32 16.07 -7.44
CA GLU A 117 -15.47 15.20 -7.21
C GLU A 117 -15.03 13.84 -6.66
N GLY A 118 -15.31 13.65 -5.37
CA GLY A 118 -15.13 12.37 -4.72
C GLY A 118 -16.17 11.33 -5.17
N ARG A 119 -15.81 10.06 -5.04
CA ARG A 119 -16.73 8.92 -5.26
C ARG A 119 -16.61 7.91 -4.14
N THR A 120 -17.64 7.08 -4.01
CA THR A 120 -17.63 5.90 -3.16
C THR A 120 -17.73 4.64 -4.02
N LEU A 121 -16.78 3.74 -3.83
CA LEU A 121 -16.55 2.55 -4.64
C LEU A 121 -16.58 1.30 -3.77
N ALA A 122 -17.00 0.17 -4.33
CA ALA A 122 -16.69 -1.15 -3.82
C ALA A 122 -15.37 -1.59 -4.47
N VAL A 123 -14.43 -2.02 -3.64
CA VAL A 123 -13.09 -2.40 -4.09
C VAL A 123 -12.67 -3.74 -3.50
N THR A 124 -11.83 -4.45 -4.26
CA THR A 124 -10.99 -5.53 -3.73
C THR A 124 -9.54 -5.13 -3.99
N PHE A 125 -8.84 -4.76 -2.93
CA PHE A 125 -7.44 -4.31 -2.98
C PHE A 125 -6.50 -5.40 -2.49
N HIS A 126 -5.36 -5.50 -3.16
CA HIS A 126 -4.15 -6.15 -2.66
C HIS A 126 -3.16 -5.07 -2.28
N GLY A 127 -2.62 -5.16 -1.08
CA GLY A 127 -1.69 -4.17 -0.61
C GLY A 127 -1.11 -4.49 0.75
N ARG A 128 -0.19 -3.63 1.19
CA ARG A 128 0.45 -3.73 2.50
C ARG A 128 -0.29 -2.92 3.53
N PHE A 129 -0.65 -3.56 4.64
CA PHE A 129 -1.26 -2.89 5.80
C PHE A 129 -0.19 -2.39 6.78
N SER A 130 -0.47 -1.26 7.42
CA SER A 130 0.31 -0.67 8.53
C SER A 130 -0.62 -0.39 9.69
N ALA A 131 -0.31 -0.94 10.86
CA ALA A 131 -1.00 -0.69 12.12
C ALA A 131 -0.72 0.71 12.69
N THR A 132 0.11 1.51 12.01
CA THR A 132 0.42 2.88 12.38
C THR A 132 -0.05 3.88 11.33
N SER A 133 -0.30 5.11 11.78
CA SER A 133 -0.62 6.26 10.92
C SER A 133 0.45 6.48 9.85
N PRO A 134 0.08 6.76 8.60
CA PRO A 134 1.04 7.16 7.60
C PRO A 134 1.70 8.50 7.98
N LYS A 135 2.96 8.68 7.57
CA LYS A 135 3.74 9.89 7.88
C LYS A 135 3.40 11.11 7.01
N ASP A 136 2.38 11.02 6.16
CA ASP A 136 1.93 12.10 5.29
C ASP A 136 1.07 13.10 6.08
N SER A 137 1.24 14.41 5.84
CA SER A 137 0.52 15.46 6.55
C SER A 137 -1.00 15.32 6.45
N HIS A 138 -1.51 14.91 5.29
CA HIS A 138 -2.95 14.72 5.06
C HIS A 138 -3.47 13.39 5.64
N ALA A 139 -2.57 12.43 5.87
CA ALA A 139 -2.90 11.12 6.41
C ALA A 139 -2.70 11.01 7.93
N SER A 140 -2.15 12.04 8.57
CA SER A 140 -1.82 12.04 10.01
C SER A 140 -3.03 11.85 10.93
N GLU A 141 -4.24 12.20 10.45
CA GLU A 141 -5.50 11.98 11.17
C GLU A 141 -6.01 10.53 11.13
N TYR A 142 -5.36 9.66 10.36
CA TYR A 142 -5.78 8.27 10.16
C TYR A 142 -5.00 7.36 11.08
N SER A 143 -5.67 6.38 11.69
CA SER A 143 -5.03 5.45 12.63
C SER A 143 -4.10 4.45 11.92
N PHE A 144 -4.41 4.12 10.66
CA PHE A 144 -3.76 3.04 9.93
C PHE A 144 -3.45 3.45 8.49
N GLY A 145 -2.54 2.71 7.85
CA GLY A 145 -2.19 2.88 6.45
C GLY A 145 -2.42 1.62 5.61
N PHE A 146 -2.80 1.80 4.36
CA PHE A 146 -2.91 0.72 3.38
C PHE A 146 -2.31 1.16 2.04
N VAL A 147 -1.19 0.55 1.66
CA VAL A 147 -0.50 0.82 0.39
C VAL A 147 -0.99 -0.18 -0.64
N VAL A 148 -1.81 0.28 -1.59
CA VAL A 148 -2.40 -0.57 -2.64
C VAL A 148 -1.36 -0.88 -3.70
N GLU A 149 -1.11 -2.16 -3.94
CA GLU A 149 -0.23 -2.67 -4.98
C GLU A 149 -1.02 -3.10 -6.23
N LYS A 150 -2.27 -3.54 -6.05
CA LYS A 150 -3.19 -3.97 -7.12
C LYS A 150 -4.65 -3.78 -6.72
N ALA A 151 -5.50 -3.43 -7.68
CA ALA A 151 -6.95 -3.39 -7.53
C ALA A 151 -7.64 -4.40 -8.46
N GLU A 152 -8.19 -5.47 -7.88
CA GLU A 152 -8.77 -6.59 -8.62
C GLU A 152 -10.18 -6.27 -9.12
N LYS A 153 -11.02 -5.77 -8.23
CA LYS A 153 -12.39 -5.38 -8.50
C LYS A 153 -12.58 -3.93 -8.09
N VAL A 154 -13.21 -3.14 -8.97
CA VAL A 154 -13.60 -1.77 -8.69
C VAL A 154 -14.97 -1.53 -9.31
N ARG A 155 -15.93 -1.13 -8.49
CA ARG A 155 -17.30 -0.81 -8.92
C ARG A 155 -17.77 0.44 -8.21
N LYS A 156 -18.38 1.36 -8.95
CA LYS A 156 -19.01 2.54 -8.35
C LYS A 156 -20.22 2.11 -7.52
N LEU A 157 -20.30 2.58 -6.27
CA LEU A 157 -21.49 2.44 -5.44
C LEU A 157 -22.42 3.63 -5.66
N PHE A 158 -21.90 4.84 -5.51
CA PHE A 158 -22.63 6.08 -5.75
C PHE A 158 -21.67 7.23 -6.05
N GLU A 159 -22.21 8.30 -6.63
CA GLU A 159 -21.49 9.56 -6.80
C GLU A 159 -21.37 10.28 -5.46
N GLY A 160 -20.30 11.06 -5.30
CA GLY A 160 -19.99 11.73 -4.05
C GLY A 160 -19.22 10.84 -3.08
N SER A 161 -18.66 11.50 -2.08
CA SER A 161 -17.81 10.87 -1.08
C SER A 161 -18.15 11.39 0.31
N PRO A 162 -19.41 11.23 0.78
CA PRO A 162 -19.79 11.65 2.12
C PRO A 162 -18.99 10.84 3.15
N VAL A 163 -18.79 11.43 4.32
CA VAL A 163 -18.32 10.67 5.49
C VAL A 163 -19.35 9.59 5.83
N PRO A 164 -18.94 8.38 6.25
CA PRO A 164 -19.89 7.29 6.51
C PRO A 164 -21.00 7.61 7.52
N SER A 165 -20.76 8.52 8.46
CA SER A 165 -21.80 9.00 9.40
C SER A 165 -22.95 9.76 8.73
N ALA A 166 -22.77 10.25 7.51
CA ALA A 166 -23.78 10.98 6.75
C ALA A 166 -24.60 10.07 5.81
N PHE A 167 -24.29 8.77 5.75
CA PHE A 167 -24.98 7.85 4.86
C PHE A 167 -26.43 7.61 5.28
N ASP A 168 -27.31 7.47 4.29
CA ASP A 168 -28.65 6.94 4.50
C ASP A 168 -28.61 5.41 4.74
N GLU A 169 -29.73 4.81 5.12
CA GLU A 169 -29.80 3.37 5.41
C GLU A 169 -29.48 2.49 4.19
N LYS A 170 -29.77 2.97 2.98
CA LYS A 170 -29.47 2.24 1.74
C LYS A 170 -27.97 2.24 1.47
N GLU A 171 -27.31 3.38 1.62
CA GLU A 171 -25.86 3.56 1.47
C GLU A 171 -25.08 2.77 2.52
N LYS A 172 -25.52 2.81 3.78
CA LYS A 172 -24.94 1.97 4.86
C LYS A 172 -25.04 0.49 4.51
N LYS A 173 -26.20 0.02 4.06
CA LYS A 173 -26.40 -1.39 3.67
C LYS A 173 -25.53 -1.78 2.49
N LEU A 174 -25.41 -0.92 1.49
CA LEU A 174 -24.60 -1.15 0.30
C LEU A 174 -23.12 -1.27 0.65
N THR A 175 -22.58 -0.29 1.37
CA THR A 175 -21.18 -0.27 1.80
C THR A 175 -20.84 -1.39 2.79
N ALA A 176 -21.80 -1.82 3.63
CA ALA A 176 -21.62 -2.96 4.53
C ALA A 176 -21.65 -4.33 3.82
N ALA A 177 -22.28 -4.43 2.65
CA ALA A 177 -22.36 -5.68 1.90
C ALA A 177 -21.03 -6.06 1.26
N ASP A 178 -20.27 -5.07 0.78
CA ASP A 178 -18.98 -5.24 0.12
C ASP A 178 -17.81 -5.43 1.11
N CYS A 179 -18.05 -5.41 2.42
CA CYS A 179 -17.02 -5.72 3.44
C CYS A 179 -16.79 -7.22 3.66
N LYS A 180 -17.63 -8.08 3.08
CA LYS A 180 -17.56 -9.54 3.32
C LYS A 180 -16.45 -10.17 2.48
N ASN A 181 -15.82 -11.21 3.01
CA ASN A 181 -15.00 -12.15 2.25
C ASN A 181 -15.91 -13.03 1.35
#